data_AF-W6YQA4-F1
#
_entry.id   AF-W6YQA4-F1
#
_cell.length_a   1.000
_cell.length_b   1.000
_cell.length_c   1.000
_cell.angle_alpha   90.00
_cell.angle_beta   90.00
_cell.angle_gamma   90.00
#
_symmetry.space_group_name_H-M   'P 1'
#
loop_
_entity.id
_entity.type
_entity.pdbx_description
1 polymer ?
#
loop_
_entity_poly.entity_id
_entity_poly.type
_entity_poly.pdbx_seq_one_letter_code
_entity_poly.pdbx_strand_id
1 'polypeptide(L)'
;MALPPPTIDLLLNLIDTRPQSILTSLAQHPQLASARDAHGYSLVHAAASYNQLAVLRDLIQKFNADVNILDEDGETPLFAAEKIEVAKCLVEELGADTSIRNGDGQTAEDKIGEEEGEAHEVYQYLRSRRTGSEPIPAGLVETESVHPPPPLPGGVKVNMGTMEEDAAEAPDPEIRRRIEELAARDDYNSEEVQSQLRELVQDVVSGIGGEDGGRSVKRRVD
;
A
#
# COMPACT_ATOMS: atom_id res chain seq x y z
N MET A 1 -7.31 -54.52 4.79
CA MET A 1 -6.14 -53.63 4.71
C MET A 1 -6.60 -52.25 5.15
N ALA A 2 -5.98 -51.66 6.17
CA ALA A 2 -6.26 -50.26 6.52
C ALA A 2 -5.70 -49.38 5.40
N LEU A 3 -6.49 -48.40 4.94
CA LEU A 3 -5.99 -47.38 4.02
C LEU A 3 -4.85 -46.60 4.71
N PRO A 4 -3.81 -46.17 3.97
CA PRO A 4 -2.78 -45.33 4.54
C PRO A 4 -3.39 -44.05 5.13
N PRO A 5 -2.78 -43.48 6.19
CA PRO A 5 -3.26 -42.23 6.76
C PRO A 5 -3.24 -41.13 5.69
N PRO A 6 -4.25 -40.24 5.66
CA PRO A 6 -4.31 -39.16 4.68
C PRO A 6 -3.10 -38.23 4.87
N THR A 7 -2.51 -37.80 3.74
CA THR A 7 -1.44 -36.81 3.71
C THR A 7 -2.00 -35.44 3.36
N ILE A 8 -1.23 -34.38 3.66
CA ILE A 8 -1.60 -33.02 3.29
C ILE A 8 -1.79 -32.89 1.77
N ASP A 9 -0.87 -33.44 0.96
CA ASP A 9 -0.93 -33.41 -0.51
C ASP A 9 -2.22 -34.06 -1.03
N LEU A 10 -2.65 -35.16 -0.40
CA LEU A 10 -3.90 -35.80 -0.77
C LEU A 10 -5.08 -34.87 -0.47
N LEU A 11 -5.11 -34.21 0.70
CA LEU A 11 -6.22 -33.33 1.06
C LEU A 11 -6.27 -32.07 0.19
N LEU A 12 -5.11 -31.49 -0.17
CA LEU A 12 -5.02 -30.35 -1.09
C LEU A 12 -5.64 -30.67 -2.45
N ASN A 13 -5.36 -31.85 -3.00
CA ASN A 13 -5.94 -32.32 -4.28
C ASN A 13 -7.46 -32.62 -4.22
N LEU A 14 -8.09 -32.57 -3.04
CA LEU A 14 -9.51 -32.84 -2.86
C LEU A 14 -10.34 -31.59 -2.62
N ILE A 15 -9.70 -30.42 -2.55
CA ILE A 15 -10.35 -29.17 -2.17
C ILE A 15 -11.42 -28.75 -3.19
N ASP A 16 -11.17 -29.01 -4.47
CA ASP A 16 -12.02 -28.67 -5.60
C ASP A 16 -13.08 -29.75 -5.89
N THR A 17 -12.71 -31.03 -5.72
CA THR A 17 -13.55 -32.18 -6.11
C THR A 17 -14.39 -32.74 -4.96
N ARG A 18 -13.86 -32.76 -3.73
CA ARG A 18 -14.48 -33.45 -2.57
C ARG A 18 -14.22 -32.74 -1.23
N PRO A 19 -14.67 -31.49 -1.05
CA PRO A 19 -14.44 -30.72 0.18
C PRO A 19 -14.97 -31.39 1.45
N GLN A 20 -16.08 -32.13 1.37
CA GLN A 20 -16.64 -32.87 2.52
C GLN A 20 -15.72 -34.01 3.02
N SER A 21 -14.93 -34.60 2.11
CA SER A 21 -13.97 -35.65 2.47
C SER A 21 -12.82 -35.08 3.30
N ILE A 22 -12.48 -33.81 3.10
CA ILE A 22 -11.45 -33.11 3.87
C ILE A 22 -11.90 -33.00 5.32
N LEU A 23 -13.10 -32.46 5.57
CA LEU A 23 -13.63 -32.32 6.94
C LEU A 23 -13.73 -33.66 7.68
N THR A 24 -14.12 -34.72 6.97
CA THR A 24 -14.14 -36.09 7.53
C THR A 24 -12.74 -36.57 7.92
N SER A 25 -11.74 -36.27 7.08
CA SER A 25 -10.34 -36.63 7.34
C SER A 25 -9.76 -35.82 8.49
N LEU A 26 -10.06 -34.52 8.57
CA LEU A 26 -9.64 -33.63 9.65
C LEU A 26 -10.27 -34.01 10.99
N ALA A 27 -11.51 -34.51 11.01
CA ALA A 27 -12.13 -35.02 12.24
C ALA A 27 -11.37 -36.22 12.84
N GLN A 28 -10.71 -37.02 11.99
CA GLN A 28 -9.88 -38.16 12.43
C GLN A 28 -8.42 -37.75 12.65
N HIS A 29 -7.94 -36.74 11.93
CA HIS A 29 -6.57 -36.25 11.96
C HIS A 29 -6.52 -34.71 12.03
N PRO A 30 -6.86 -34.10 13.18
CA PRO A 30 -6.97 -32.64 13.30
C PRO A 30 -5.67 -31.89 13.02
N GLN A 31 -4.52 -32.53 13.25
CA GLN A 31 -3.20 -31.97 12.98
C GLN A 31 -2.97 -31.61 11.51
N LEU A 32 -3.74 -32.19 10.58
CA LEU A 32 -3.62 -31.88 9.15
C LEU A 32 -4.20 -30.49 8.81
N ALA A 33 -5.02 -29.89 9.66
CA ALA A 33 -5.58 -28.55 9.42
C ALA A 33 -4.49 -27.46 9.39
N SER A 34 -3.43 -27.64 10.17
CA SER A 34 -2.26 -26.75 10.21
C SER A 34 -1.06 -27.31 9.44
N ALA A 35 -1.22 -28.47 8.78
CA ALA A 35 -0.15 -29.06 8.00
C ALA A 35 0.07 -28.27 6.70
N ARG A 36 1.30 -28.37 6.22
CA ARG A 36 1.76 -27.73 4.99
C ARG A 36 2.44 -28.77 4.12
N ASP A 37 2.33 -28.60 2.81
CA ASP A 37 3.08 -29.40 1.85
C ASP A 37 4.56 -28.98 1.79
N ALA A 38 5.28 -29.48 0.79
CA ALA A 38 6.70 -29.17 0.60
C ALA A 38 6.99 -27.68 0.32
N HIS A 39 5.99 -26.93 -0.14
CA HIS A 39 6.05 -25.52 -0.50
C HIS A 39 5.47 -24.63 0.60
N GLY A 40 5.18 -25.17 1.79
CA GLY A 40 4.50 -24.42 2.83
C GLY A 40 3.01 -24.20 2.56
N TYR A 41 2.48 -24.71 1.45
CA TYR A 41 1.09 -24.50 1.05
C TYR A 41 0.16 -25.31 1.95
N SER A 42 -0.96 -24.70 2.35
CA SER A 42 -1.84 -25.23 3.41
C SER A 42 -3.26 -25.40 2.91
N LEU A 43 -4.08 -26.13 3.67
CA LEU A 43 -5.51 -26.25 3.36
C LEU A 43 -6.22 -24.88 3.41
N VAL A 44 -5.71 -23.92 4.18
CA VAL A 44 -6.28 -22.57 4.26
C VAL A 44 -6.00 -21.79 2.98
N HIS A 45 -4.77 -21.89 2.44
CA HIS A 45 -4.40 -21.33 1.14
C HIS A 45 -5.29 -21.90 0.02
N ALA A 46 -5.38 -23.22 -0.04
CA ALA A 46 -6.21 -23.91 -1.03
C ALA A 46 -7.69 -23.54 -0.90
N ALA A 47 -8.24 -23.49 0.31
CA ALA A 47 -9.64 -23.12 0.51
C ALA A 47 -9.94 -21.68 0.08
N ALA A 48 -8.97 -20.76 0.22
CA ALA A 48 -9.08 -19.39 -0.28
C ALA A 48 -9.07 -19.34 -1.82
N SER A 49 -8.08 -19.97 -2.45
CA SER A 49 -7.97 -20.02 -3.94
C SER A 49 -9.19 -20.65 -4.61
N TYR A 50 -9.67 -21.78 -4.10
CA TYR A 50 -10.80 -22.49 -4.70
C TYR A 50 -12.18 -21.99 -4.23
N ASN A 51 -12.26 -20.82 -3.59
CA ASN A 51 -13.51 -20.23 -3.07
C ASN A 51 -14.33 -21.19 -2.18
N GLN A 52 -13.66 -22.02 -1.38
CA GLN A 52 -14.29 -23.00 -0.50
C GLN A 52 -14.63 -22.40 0.86
N LEU A 53 -15.52 -21.40 0.89
CA LEU A 53 -15.86 -20.64 2.10
C LEU A 53 -16.28 -21.52 3.29
N ALA A 54 -17.01 -22.61 3.04
CA ALA A 54 -17.42 -23.52 4.11
C ALA A 54 -16.24 -24.27 4.72
N VAL A 55 -15.29 -24.73 3.89
CA VAL A 55 -14.07 -25.40 4.35
C VAL A 55 -13.17 -24.40 5.07
N LEU A 56 -13.03 -23.19 4.52
CA LEU A 56 -12.24 -22.12 5.10
C LEU A 56 -12.70 -21.76 6.51
N ARG A 57 -14.01 -21.55 6.71
CA ARG A 57 -14.59 -21.30 8.04
C ARG A 57 -14.35 -22.46 8.99
N ASP A 58 -14.57 -23.70 8.54
CA ASP A 58 -14.39 -24.87 9.38
C ASP A 58 -12.92 -25.07 9.80
N LEU A 59 -11.97 -24.88 8.90
CA LEU A 59 -10.54 -24.96 9.18
C LEU A 59 -10.14 -24.02 10.33
N ILE A 60 -10.57 -22.77 10.26
CA ILE A 60 -10.15 -21.73 11.23
C ILE A 60 -10.97 -21.84 12.52
N GLN A 61 -12.30 -21.96 12.43
CA GLN A 61 -13.18 -21.89 13.60
C GLN A 61 -13.27 -23.23 14.36
N LYS A 62 -13.25 -24.37 13.65
CA LYS A 62 -13.40 -25.70 14.28
C LYS A 62 -12.07 -26.39 14.53
N PHE A 63 -11.10 -26.21 13.62
CA PHE A 63 -9.80 -26.87 13.71
C PHE A 63 -8.66 -25.92 14.13
N ASN A 64 -8.97 -24.66 14.44
CA ASN A 64 -8.01 -23.66 14.92
C ASN A 64 -6.80 -23.49 13.99
N ALA A 65 -7.00 -23.67 12.68
CA ALA A 65 -5.98 -23.34 11.70
C ALA A 65 -5.69 -21.83 11.75
N ASP A 66 -4.42 -21.48 11.57
CA ASP A 66 -3.99 -20.09 11.52
C ASP A 66 -4.46 -19.44 10.21
N VAL A 67 -5.24 -18.36 10.32
CA VAL A 67 -5.73 -17.60 9.16
C VAL A 67 -4.60 -16.86 8.43
N ASN A 68 -3.49 -16.60 9.12
CA ASN A 68 -2.31 -15.90 8.60
C ASN A 68 -1.12 -16.85 8.37
N ILE A 69 -1.38 -18.16 8.21
CA ILE A 69 -0.35 -19.15 7.92
C ILE A 69 0.46 -18.74 6.68
N LEU A 70 1.77 -18.89 6.72
CA LEU A 70 2.66 -18.53 5.63
C LEU A 70 3.11 -19.76 4.83
N ASP A 71 3.12 -19.62 3.51
CA ASP A 71 3.78 -20.55 2.59
C ASP A 71 5.29 -20.23 2.41
N GLU A 72 5.94 -20.83 1.40
CA GLU A 72 7.37 -20.62 1.14
C GLU A 72 7.72 -19.21 0.64
N ASP A 73 6.79 -18.56 -0.05
CA ASP A 73 6.92 -17.19 -0.55
C ASP A 73 6.54 -16.16 0.52
N GLY A 74 6.15 -16.62 1.72
CA GLY A 74 5.70 -15.74 2.80
C GLY A 74 4.28 -15.20 2.55
N GLU A 75 3.52 -15.82 1.68
CA GLU A 75 2.16 -15.42 1.37
C GLU A 75 1.18 -16.02 2.38
N THR A 76 0.18 -15.23 2.75
CA THR A 76 -0.96 -15.68 3.56
C THR A 76 -2.08 -16.18 2.65
N PRO A 77 -3.10 -16.89 3.18
CA PRO A 77 -4.30 -17.26 2.42
C PRO A 77 -5.02 -16.09 1.74
N LEU A 78 -4.82 -14.86 2.22
CA LEU A 78 -5.40 -13.67 1.60
C LEU A 78 -4.78 -13.35 0.23
N PHE A 79 -3.51 -13.66 0.00
CA PHE A 79 -2.84 -13.48 -1.30
C PHE A 79 -3.47 -14.39 -2.37
N ALA A 80 -3.94 -15.56 -1.97
CA ALA A 80 -4.59 -16.52 -2.86
C ALA A 80 -6.09 -16.25 -3.11
N ALA A 81 -6.65 -15.16 -2.56
CA ALA A 81 -8.08 -14.87 -2.69
C ALA A 81 -8.45 -14.30 -4.07
N GLU A 82 -9.07 -15.12 -4.92
CA GLU A 82 -9.53 -14.70 -6.27
C GLU A 82 -10.87 -13.96 -6.27
N LYS A 83 -11.67 -14.13 -5.20
CA LYS A 83 -13.05 -13.62 -5.11
C LYS A 83 -13.22 -12.68 -3.92
N ILE A 84 -13.99 -11.61 -4.13
CA ILE A 84 -14.28 -10.62 -3.09
C ILE A 84 -14.98 -11.26 -1.88
N GLU A 85 -15.80 -12.29 -2.09
CA GLU A 85 -16.47 -13.03 -1.02
C GLU A 85 -15.47 -13.77 -0.13
N VAL A 86 -14.39 -14.32 -0.70
CA VAL A 86 -13.31 -14.97 0.05
C VAL A 86 -12.54 -13.94 0.84
N ALA A 87 -12.14 -12.83 0.22
CA ALA A 87 -11.42 -11.77 0.89
C ALA A 87 -12.24 -11.18 2.06
N LYS A 88 -13.54 -10.94 1.87
CA LYS A 88 -14.45 -10.51 2.94
C LYS A 88 -14.55 -11.54 4.06
N CYS A 89 -14.71 -12.82 3.72
CA CYS A 89 -14.75 -13.89 4.71
C CYS A 89 -13.46 -13.92 5.55
N LEU A 90 -12.29 -13.88 4.89
CA LEU A 90 -10.99 -13.85 5.55
C LEU A 90 -10.83 -12.64 6.48
N VAL A 91 -11.12 -11.44 5.97
CA VAL A 91 -10.85 -10.18 6.71
C VAL A 91 -11.91 -9.88 7.76
N GLU A 92 -13.20 -10.02 7.44
CA GLU A 92 -14.30 -9.59 8.31
C GLU A 92 -14.76 -10.69 9.27
N GLU A 93 -14.79 -11.94 8.82
CA GLU A 93 -15.30 -13.05 9.65
C GLU A 93 -14.19 -13.80 10.38
N LEU A 94 -13.03 -13.94 9.75
CA LEU A 94 -11.95 -14.81 10.23
C LEU A 94 -10.74 -14.05 10.79
N GLY A 95 -10.70 -12.73 10.63
CA GLY A 95 -9.67 -11.86 11.22
C GLY A 95 -8.30 -11.96 10.56
N ALA A 96 -8.24 -12.18 9.24
CA ALA A 96 -7.01 -12.14 8.48
C ALA A 96 -6.34 -10.76 8.57
N ASP A 97 -5.02 -10.75 8.74
CA ASP A 97 -4.23 -9.53 8.79
C ASP A 97 -3.84 -9.10 7.37
N THR A 98 -4.39 -7.97 6.92
CA THR A 98 -4.15 -7.41 5.58
C THR A 98 -2.81 -6.68 5.47
N SER A 99 -2.08 -6.51 6.58
CA SER A 99 -0.80 -5.78 6.62
C SER A 99 0.43 -6.66 6.46
N ILE A 100 0.26 -7.99 6.48
CA ILE A 100 1.34 -8.95 6.31
C ILE A 100 1.95 -8.81 4.92
N ARG A 101 3.28 -8.83 4.87
CA ARG A 101 4.07 -8.74 3.65
C ARG A 101 4.73 -10.08 3.33
N ASN A 102 4.67 -10.47 2.06
CA ASN A 102 5.36 -11.66 1.55
C ASN A 102 6.88 -11.45 1.45
N GLY A 103 7.59 -12.43 0.90
CA GLY A 103 9.05 -12.43 0.72
C GLY A 103 9.56 -11.27 -0.14
N ASP A 104 8.74 -10.76 -1.06
CA ASP A 104 9.03 -9.58 -1.88
C ASP A 104 8.68 -8.25 -1.19
N GLY A 105 8.17 -8.31 0.04
CA GLY A 105 7.76 -7.13 0.81
C GLY A 105 6.41 -6.57 0.38
N GLN A 106 5.60 -7.31 -0.38
CA GLN A 106 4.28 -6.89 -0.86
C GLN A 106 3.17 -7.34 0.09
N THR A 107 2.16 -6.50 0.30
CA THR A 107 0.90 -6.96 0.90
C THR A 107 0.04 -7.68 -0.14
N ALA A 108 -1.01 -8.38 0.31
CA ALA A 108 -1.97 -9.00 -0.60
C ALA A 108 -2.63 -7.97 -1.55
N GLU A 109 -2.87 -6.74 -1.07
CA GLU A 109 -3.35 -5.65 -1.92
C GLU A 109 -2.32 -5.30 -3.01
N ASP A 110 -1.04 -5.14 -2.64
CA ASP A 110 0.02 -4.76 -3.57
C ASP A 110 0.21 -5.81 -4.68
N LYS A 111 0.31 -7.09 -4.31
CA LYS A 111 0.52 -8.20 -5.28
C LYS A 111 -0.65 -8.33 -6.24
N ILE A 112 -1.90 -8.34 -5.73
CA ILE A 112 -3.09 -8.45 -6.58
C ILE A 112 -3.19 -7.24 -7.53
N GLY A 113 -2.84 -6.03 -7.05
CA GLY A 113 -2.80 -4.84 -7.88
C GLY A 113 -1.75 -4.91 -9.00
N GLU A 114 -0.60 -5.54 -8.75
CA GLU A 114 0.45 -5.73 -9.75
C GLU A 114 0.10 -6.81 -10.79
N GLU A 115 -0.45 -7.95 -10.36
CA GLU A 115 -0.72 -9.10 -11.22
C GLU A 115 -2.04 -8.96 -12.01
N GLU A 116 -3.13 -8.56 -11.33
CA GLU A 116 -4.49 -8.53 -11.89
C GLU A 116 -4.96 -7.11 -12.25
N GLY A 117 -4.28 -6.08 -11.71
CA GLY A 117 -4.59 -4.66 -11.95
C GLY A 117 -5.66 -4.08 -11.02
N GLU A 118 -5.82 -2.75 -11.10
CA GLU A 118 -6.73 -1.99 -10.22
C GLU A 118 -8.23 -2.30 -10.42
N ALA A 119 -8.59 -2.95 -11.53
CA ALA A 119 -9.95 -3.37 -11.81
C ALA A 119 -10.37 -4.62 -11.00
N HIS A 120 -9.42 -5.33 -10.38
CA HIS A 120 -9.70 -6.55 -9.63
C HIS A 120 -10.54 -6.24 -8.38
N GLU A 121 -11.63 -6.97 -8.17
CA GLU A 121 -12.60 -6.67 -7.10
C GLU A 121 -11.98 -6.83 -5.69
N VAL A 122 -11.08 -7.81 -5.52
CA VAL A 122 -10.37 -8.02 -4.25
C VAL A 122 -9.41 -6.86 -3.96
N TYR A 123 -8.71 -6.36 -4.99
CA TYR A 123 -7.83 -5.20 -4.85
C TYR A 123 -8.63 -3.97 -4.38
N GLN A 124 -9.74 -3.66 -5.05
CA GLN A 124 -10.60 -2.53 -4.68
C GLN A 124 -11.14 -2.66 -3.26
N TYR A 125 -11.53 -3.88 -2.88
CA TYR A 125 -11.98 -4.18 -1.53
C TYR A 125 -10.89 -3.89 -0.50
N LEU A 126 -9.68 -4.46 -0.66
CA LEU A 126 -8.58 -4.25 0.29
C LEU A 126 -8.16 -2.78 0.36
N ARG A 127 -8.06 -2.09 -0.79
CA ARG A 127 -7.78 -0.65 -0.87
C ARG A 127 -8.84 0.20 -0.15
N SER A 128 -10.11 -0.17 -0.27
CA SER A 128 -11.21 0.53 0.44
C SER A 128 -11.16 0.33 1.95
N ARG A 129 -10.68 -0.83 2.43
CA ARG A 129 -10.51 -1.12 3.86
C ARG A 129 -9.35 -0.32 4.47
N ARG A 130 -8.29 -0.10 3.69
CA ARG A 130 -7.17 0.77 4.08
C ARG A 130 -7.57 2.23 4.17
N THR A 131 -8.31 2.74 3.17
CA THR A 131 -8.73 4.15 3.12
C THR A 131 -9.94 4.48 4.01
N GLY A 132 -10.75 3.48 4.38
CA GLY A 132 -11.92 3.64 5.25
C GLY A 132 -11.63 3.74 6.76
N SER A 133 -10.36 3.72 7.18
CA SER A 133 -9.95 3.78 8.59
C SER A 133 -9.47 5.16 9.06
N GLU A 134 -9.62 6.22 8.25
CA GLU A 134 -9.40 7.62 8.67
C GLU A 134 -10.62 8.50 8.34
N PRO A 135 -11.12 9.33 9.29
CA PRO A 135 -11.97 10.45 8.93
C PRO A 135 -11.13 11.50 8.20
N ILE A 136 -11.49 11.76 6.95
CA ILE A 136 -10.93 12.79 6.08
C ILE A 136 -11.03 14.17 6.77
N PRO A 137 -9.94 14.90 7.07
CA PRO A 137 -10.02 16.35 7.04
C PRO A 137 -10.04 16.75 5.56
N ALA A 138 -11.11 17.44 5.16
CA ALA A 138 -11.34 17.83 3.78
C ALA A 138 -10.15 18.58 3.20
N GLY A 139 -9.63 18.05 2.11
CA GLY A 139 -8.67 18.71 1.23
C GLY A 139 -7.25 18.24 1.49
N LEU A 140 -6.79 17.29 0.68
CA LEU A 140 -5.45 17.24 0.10
C LEU A 140 -5.41 16.08 -0.89
N VAL A 141 -5.10 16.44 -2.13
CA VAL A 141 -4.75 15.53 -3.22
C VAL A 141 -3.34 15.06 -2.89
N GLU A 142 -3.15 13.79 -2.54
CA GLU A 142 -1.82 13.24 -2.27
C GLU A 142 -1.13 12.86 -3.59
N THR A 143 -0.11 13.63 -3.95
CA THR A 143 1.07 13.10 -4.65
C THR A 143 2.13 12.83 -3.59
N GLU A 144 2.42 11.54 -3.40
CA GLU A 144 3.70 10.94 -3.01
C GLU A 144 4.54 11.55 -1.85
N SER A 145 4.65 10.75 -0.78
CA SER A 145 5.91 10.38 -0.12
C SER A 145 6.67 11.42 0.74
N VAL A 146 6.28 11.67 2.01
CA VAL A 146 7.22 11.88 3.14
C VAL A 146 6.57 11.56 4.51
N HIS A 147 7.25 10.74 5.32
CA HIS A 147 6.93 10.34 6.71
C HIS A 147 6.78 11.54 7.67
N PRO A 148 5.73 11.63 8.52
CA PRO A 148 5.65 12.67 9.56
C PRO A 148 6.50 12.30 10.80
N PRO A 149 7.18 13.26 11.47
CA PRO A 149 7.97 12.98 12.67
C PRO A 149 7.07 12.83 13.92
N PRO A 150 7.53 12.14 14.98
CA PRO A 150 6.73 11.91 16.19
C PRO A 150 6.52 13.21 17.00
N PRO A 151 5.43 13.31 17.79
CA PRO A 151 5.14 14.51 18.57
C PRO A 151 6.08 14.64 19.79
N LEU A 152 6.47 15.88 20.10
CA LEU A 152 7.34 16.22 21.23
C LEU A 152 6.62 16.01 22.58
N PRO A 153 7.31 15.52 23.62
CA PRO A 153 6.74 15.39 24.96
C PRO A 153 6.48 16.76 25.60
N GLY A 154 5.39 16.85 26.37
CA GLY A 154 4.86 18.09 26.94
C GLY A 154 5.87 18.85 27.81
N GLY A 155 6.01 20.15 27.54
CA GLY A 155 6.83 21.07 28.34
C GLY A 155 7.41 22.28 27.60
N VAL A 156 7.31 22.34 26.27
CA VAL A 156 7.86 23.46 25.49
C VAL A 156 6.77 24.49 25.18
N LYS A 157 6.87 25.68 25.79
CA LYS A 157 6.05 26.84 25.44
C LYS A 157 6.61 27.47 24.17
N VAL A 158 5.93 27.30 23.04
CA VAL A 158 6.22 28.06 21.83
C VAL A 158 5.47 29.38 21.93
N ASN A 159 6.20 30.48 22.02
CA ASN A 159 5.63 31.81 22.06
C ASN A 159 5.19 32.16 20.64
N MET A 160 3.88 32.07 20.37
CA MET A 160 3.26 32.51 19.12
C MET A 160 3.37 34.02 19.02
N GLY A 161 4.39 34.50 18.29
CA GLY A 161 4.41 35.84 17.73
C GLY A 161 3.57 35.83 16.46
N THR A 162 2.40 36.45 16.51
CA THR A 162 1.66 36.87 15.32
C THR A 162 2.52 37.86 14.54
N MET A 163 3.15 37.40 13.45
CA MET A 163 3.62 38.26 12.39
C MET A 163 2.57 38.23 11.28
N GLU A 164 2.13 39.42 10.92
CA GLU A 164 1.11 39.70 9.92
C GLU A 164 1.45 39.08 8.56
N GLU A 165 0.41 38.76 7.80
CA GLU A 165 0.49 38.31 6.41
C GLU A 165 1.24 39.35 5.57
N ASP A 166 2.54 39.14 5.38
CA ASP A 166 3.24 39.75 4.26
C ASP A 166 2.90 38.92 3.02
N ALA A 167 2.13 39.53 2.14
CA ALA A 167 1.73 38.97 0.87
C ALA A 167 2.99 38.53 0.12
N ALA A 168 3.20 37.21 0.01
CA ALA A 168 4.19 36.66 -0.90
C ALA A 168 3.88 37.19 -2.30
N GLU A 169 4.69 38.15 -2.74
CA GLU A 169 4.58 38.80 -4.03
C GLU A 169 4.60 37.68 -5.09
N ALA A 170 3.48 37.53 -5.79
CA ALA A 170 3.34 36.49 -6.79
C ALA A 170 4.46 36.67 -7.83
N PRO A 171 5.18 35.62 -8.23
CA PRO A 171 6.24 35.74 -9.23
C PRO A 171 5.69 36.41 -10.49
N ASP A 172 6.50 37.33 -11.04
CA ASP A 172 6.17 38.21 -12.15
C ASP A 172 5.31 37.50 -13.22
N PRO A 173 4.17 38.07 -13.62
CA PRO A 173 3.24 37.43 -14.56
C PRO A 173 3.86 37.15 -15.93
N GLU A 174 4.95 37.85 -16.27
CA GLU A 174 5.72 37.62 -17.49
C GLU A 174 6.49 36.29 -17.45
N ILE A 175 7.00 35.90 -16.27
CA ILE A 175 7.78 34.67 -16.11
C ILE A 175 6.88 33.44 -16.18
N ARG A 176 5.71 33.50 -15.52
CA ARG A 176 4.68 32.44 -15.61
C ARG A 176 4.26 32.18 -17.05
N ARG A 177 3.99 33.25 -17.80
CA ARG A 177 3.62 33.16 -19.22
C ARG A 177 4.71 32.51 -20.07
N ARG A 178 5.98 32.80 -19.78
CA ARG A 178 7.12 32.25 -20.53
C ARG A 178 7.37 30.76 -20.22
N ILE A 179 7.14 30.34 -18.97
CA ILE A 179 7.16 28.92 -18.55
C ILE A 179 6.04 28.14 -19.25
N GLU A 180 4.82 28.66 -19.27
CA GLU A 180 3.67 28.01 -19.92
C GLU A 180 3.85 27.91 -21.45
N GLU A 181 4.43 28.94 -22.09
CA GLU A 181 4.72 28.91 -23.54
C GLU A 181 5.74 27.82 -23.89
N LEU A 182 6.78 27.64 -23.08
CA LEU A 182 7.78 26.59 -23.29
C LEU A 182 7.22 25.19 -22.99
N ALA A 183 6.32 25.08 -22.00
CA ALA A 183 5.65 23.83 -21.65
C ALA A 183 4.61 23.38 -22.68
N ALA A 184 4.00 24.31 -23.43
CA ALA A 184 2.96 24.02 -24.42
C ALA A 184 3.48 23.66 -25.82
N ARG A 185 4.80 23.62 -26.02
CA ARG A 185 5.41 23.26 -27.30
C ARG A 185 5.52 21.75 -27.48
N ASP A 186 5.21 21.24 -28.67
CA ASP A 186 5.32 19.82 -29.02
C ASP A 186 6.76 19.28 -28.92
N ASP A 187 7.78 20.15 -28.96
CA ASP A 187 9.20 19.83 -28.78
C ASP A 187 9.70 20.02 -27.33
N TYR A 188 8.81 19.96 -26.33
CA TYR A 188 9.12 20.11 -24.90
C TYR A 188 10.31 19.27 -24.42
N ASN A 189 10.48 18.06 -24.94
CA ASN A 189 11.57 17.14 -24.56
C ASN A 189 12.90 17.42 -25.29
N SER A 190 12.95 18.40 -26.20
CA SER A 190 14.18 18.80 -26.88
C SER A 190 15.15 19.45 -25.89
N GLU A 191 16.45 19.18 -26.03
CA GLU A 191 17.49 19.69 -25.13
C GLU A 191 17.49 21.22 -25.05
N GLU A 192 17.20 21.90 -26.17
CA GLU A 192 17.13 23.37 -26.22
C GLU A 192 15.95 23.94 -25.43
N VAL A 193 14.79 23.28 -25.44
CA VAL A 193 13.58 23.72 -24.70
C VAL A 193 13.74 23.44 -23.20
N GLN A 194 14.27 22.27 -22.86
CA GLN A 194 14.58 21.91 -21.47
C GLN A 194 15.66 22.78 -20.85
N SER A 195 16.65 23.22 -21.64
CA SER A 195 17.68 24.16 -21.17
C SER A 195 17.10 25.54 -20.90
N GLN A 196 16.27 26.08 -21.80
CA GLN A 196 15.59 27.37 -21.61
C GLN A 196 14.65 27.35 -20.40
N LEU A 197 13.91 26.24 -20.21
CA LEU A 197 13.02 26.08 -19.06
C LEU A 197 13.80 26.03 -17.74
N ARG A 198 14.92 25.28 -17.68
CA ARG A 198 15.78 25.22 -16.50
C ARG A 198 16.39 26.58 -16.15
N GLU A 199 16.88 27.32 -17.15
CA GLU A 199 17.45 28.66 -16.95
C GLU A 199 16.42 29.61 -16.34
N LEU A 200 15.19 29.59 -16.86
CA LEU A 200 14.10 30.45 -16.38
C LEU A 200 13.65 30.10 -14.96
N VAL A 201 13.60 28.81 -14.62
CA VAL A 201 13.28 28.36 -13.25
C VAL A 201 14.41 28.71 -12.28
N GLN A 202 15.67 28.60 -12.72
CA GLN A 202 16.84 28.94 -11.90
C GLN A 202 16.91 30.45 -11.61
N ASP A 203 16.56 31.29 -12.57
CA ASP A 203 16.49 32.75 -12.41
C ASP A 203 15.44 33.15 -11.35
N VAL A 204 14.25 32.53 -11.37
CA VAL A 204 13.20 32.75 -10.35
C VAL A 204 13.65 32.33 -8.96
N VAL A 205 14.28 31.17 -8.83
CA VAL A 205 14.79 30.67 -7.54
C VAL A 205 15.93 31.55 -7.02
N SER A 206 16.75 32.10 -7.91
CA SER A 206 17.82 33.04 -7.55
C SER A 206 17.29 34.44 -7.23
N GLY A 207 16.19 34.88 -7.86
CA GLY A 207 15.58 36.20 -7.66
C GLY A 207 14.78 36.33 -6.36
N ILE A 208 14.21 35.23 -5.85
CA ILE A 208 13.46 35.22 -4.58
C ILE A 208 14.39 35.37 -3.35
N GLY A 209 15.71 35.18 -3.52
CA GLY A 209 16.72 35.38 -2.47
C GLY A 209 17.36 36.78 -2.41
N GLY A 210 16.80 37.75 -3.13
CA GLY A 210 17.58 38.89 -3.63
C GLY A 210 17.25 40.29 -3.14
N GLU A 211 16.28 40.55 -2.24
CA GLU A 211 15.95 41.92 -1.82
C GLU A 211 15.56 42.02 -0.33
N ASP A 212 16.53 42.13 0.57
CA ASP A 212 16.63 43.24 1.56
C ASP A 212 17.90 43.08 2.43
N GLY A 213 18.75 44.09 2.40
CA GLY A 213 20.02 44.09 3.13
C GLY A 213 20.90 45.30 2.79
N GLY A 214 20.30 46.48 2.65
CA GLY A 214 21.04 47.71 2.38
C GLY A 214 22.02 48.08 3.51
N ARG A 215 23.31 48.20 3.18
CA ARG A 215 24.23 49.10 3.90
C ARG A 215 25.07 49.93 2.93
N SER A 216 24.56 51.12 2.65
CA SER A 216 25.37 52.30 2.37
C SER A 216 26.38 52.52 3.50
N VAL A 217 27.68 52.47 3.20
CA VAL A 217 28.71 53.14 4.02
C VAL A 217 29.54 54.05 3.13
N LYS A 218 29.35 55.34 3.40
CA LYS A 218 30.00 56.56 2.89
C LYS A 218 31.46 56.42 2.45
N ARG A 219 31.77 57.10 1.33
CA ARG A 219 33.07 57.74 1.07
C ARG A 219 33.55 58.52 2.30
N ARG A 220 34.80 58.32 2.69
CA ARG A 220 35.64 59.38 3.25
C ARG A 220 37.06 59.21 2.72
N VAL A 221 37.56 60.34 2.24
CA VAL A 221 38.90 60.68 1.75
C VAL A 221 40.01 60.20 2.69
N ASP A 222 41.11 59.72 2.11
CA ASP A 222 42.41 60.39 2.19
C ASP A 222 43.16 60.18 0.87
#